data_AF-A0A7E5WFQ7-F1
#
_entry.id   AF-A0A7E5WFQ7-F1
#
_cell.length_a   1.000
_cell.length_b   1.000
_cell.length_c   1.000
_cell.angle_alpha   90.00
_cell.angle_beta   90.00
_cell.angle_gamma   90.00
#
_symmetry.space_group_name_H-M   'P 1'
#
loop_
_entity.id
_entity.type
_entity.pdbx_description
1 polymer ?
#
loop_
_entity_poly.entity_id
_entity_poly.type
_entity_poly.pdbx_seq_one_letter_code
_entity_poly.pdbx_strand_id
1 'polypeptide(L)'
;MSIPYSGTLRRSGGVVSAIGKQLRGVNLKAAKRITVKFDPFGDNVTHTRNFLHYISSPKIALTNPNCALKTEIVCDRSEPTVDVLLAPSVTEASKINKVTLKTGNLTCLEILQQINKHISSLAPVEQPAATIQTKTEKKKIKKK
;
A
#
# COMPACT_ATOMS: atom_id res chain seq x y z
N MET A 1 7.84 10.56 5.09
CA MET A 1 8.96 11.10 4.29
C MET A 1 10.14 10.23 4.63
N SER A 2 10.49 9.29 3.76
CA SER A 2 11.61 8.36 4.01
C SER A 2 12.01 7.54 2.79
N ILE A 3 11.71 8.06 1.60
CA ILE A 3 12.34 7.54 0.40
C ILE A 3 13.75 8.18 0.39
N PRO A 4 14.84 7.38 0.40
CA PRO A 4 16.18 7.92 0.50
C PRO A 4 16.45 8.94 -0.61
N TYR A 5 16.95 10.12 -0.24
CA TYR A 5 17.18 11.21 -1.19
C TYR A 5 18.34 10.86 -2.12
N SER A 6 18.09 10.75 -3.44
CA SER A 6 19.09 10.35 -4.43
C SER A 6 20.07 11.46 -4.84
N GLY A 7 20.25 12.49 -4.03
CA GLY A 7 21.25 13.56 -4.23
C GLY A 7 21.03 14.47 -5.46
N THR A 8 19.92 14.30 -6.19
CA THR A 8 19.67 14.98 -7.46
C THR A 8 18.30 15.66 -7.44
N LEU A 9 18.25 16.93 -7.87
CA LEU A 9 17.02 17.73 -7.98
C LEU A 9 16.09 17.27 -9.10
N ARG A 10 16.62 16.57 -10.11
CA ARG A 10 15.84 15.99 -11.19
C ARG A 10 15.26 14.63 -10.77
N ARG A 11 14.04 14.31 -11.21
CA ARG A 11 13.44 12.99 -10.98
C ARG A 11 14.32 11.93 -11.63
N SER A 12 15.12 11.22 -10.82
CA SER A 12 15.96 10.13 -11.29
C SER A 12 15.11 8.98 -11.84
N GLY A 13 15.64 8.22 -12.80
CA GLY A 13 15.03 6.98 -13.30
C GLY A 13 15.36 5.75 -12.45
N GLY A 14 16.06 5.93 -11.33
CA GLY A 14 16.60 4.84 -10.51
C GLY A 14 15.56 4.12 -9.65
N VAL A 15 16.04 3.11 -8.92
CA VAL A 15 15.22 2.22 -8.07
C VAL A 15 14.37 2.99 -7.05
N VAL A 16 14.95 4.02 -6.44
CA VAL A 16 14.28 4.90 -5.47
C VAL A 16 13.05 5.60 -6.08
N SER A 17 13.17 6.07 -7.32
CA SER A 17 12.08 6.70 -8.06
C SER A 17 11.01 5.67 -8.44
N ALA A 18 11.41 4.47 -8.83
CA ALA A 18 10.50 3.37 -9.10
C ALA A 18 9.68 2.98 -7.85
N ILE A 19 10.31 2.90 -6.67
CA ILE A 19 9.63 2.69 -5.38
C ILE A 19 8.63 3.82 -5.13
N GLY A 20 9.04 5.07 -5.31
CA GLY A 20 8.15 6.23 -5.15
C GLY A 20 6.94 6.21 -6.10
N LYS A 21 7.10 5.73 -7.33
CA LYS A 21 5.99 5.54 -8.29
C LYS A 21 5.03 4.45 -7.81
N GLN A 22 5.56 3.30 -7.38
CA GLN A 22 4.73 2.20 -6.88
C GLN A 22 3.96 2.60 -5.62
N LEU A 23 4.59 3.32 -4.68
CA LEU A 23 3.93 3.78 -3.45
C LEU A 23 2.76 4.73 -3.70
N ARG A 24 2.80 5.54 -4.77
CA ARG A 24 1.66 6.39 -5.16
C ARG A 24 0.46 5.60 -5.67
N GLY A 25 0.69 4.39 -6.18
CA GLY A 25 -0.34 3.49 -6.67
C GLY A 25 -0.94 2.58 -5.60
N VAL A 26 -0.36 2.53 -4.39
CA VAL A 26 -0.84 1.66 -3.31
C VAL A 26 -2.14 2.20 -2.75
N ASN A 27 -3.19 1.38 -2.80
CA ASN A 27 -4.48 1.65 -2.18
C ASN A 27 -4.87 0.48 -1.25
N LEU A 28 -5.08 0.78 0.04
CA LEU A 28 -5.40 -0.24 1.06
C LEU A 28 -6.90 -0.47 1.28
N LYS A 29 -7.80 0.13 0.50
CA LYS A 29 -9.26 -0.03 0.67
C LYS A 29 -9.74 -1.48 0.59
N ALA A 30 -9.08 -2.31 -0.20
CA ALA A 30 -9.40 -3.73 -0.33
C ALA A 30 -8.86 -4.59 0.85
N ALA A 31 -7.96 -4.06 1.68
CA ALA A 31 -7.31 -4.79 2.76
C ALA A 31 -7.96 -4.48 4.12
N LYS A 32 -8.29 -5.52 4.89
CA LYS A 32 -8.75 -5.40 6.29
C LYS A 32 -7.58 -5.43 7.28
N ARG A 33 -6.60 -6.31 7.06
CA ARG A 33 -5.43 -6.44 7.94
C ARG A 33 -4.19 -6.81 7.14
N ILE A 34 -3.07 -6.17 7.45
CA ILE A 34 -1.74 -6.54 6.94
C ILE A 34 -0.91 -7.00 8.13
N THR A 35 -0.41 -8.24 8.08
CA THR A 35 0.51 -8.79 9.06
C THR A 35 1.87 -8.97 8.40
N VAL A 36 2.89 -8.28 8.93
CA VAL A 36 4.27 -8.42 8.48
C VAL A 36 5.03 -9.20 9.54
N LYS A 37 5.41 -10.42 9.21
CA LYS A 37 6.19 -11.31 10.08
C LYS A 37 7.63 -11.39 9.60
N PHE A 38 8.59 -11.12 10.47
CA PHE A 38 10.00 -11.26 10.13
C PHE A 38 10.88 -11.51 11.37
N ASP A 39 12.05 -12.11 11.13
CA ASP A 39 13.12 -12.24 12.11
C ASP A 39 14.19 -11.17 11.87
N PRO A 40 14.43 -10.23 12.80
CA PRO A 40 15.37 -9.14 12.61
C PRO A 40 16.83 -9.60 12.47
N PHE A 41 17.16 -10.81 12.93
CA PHE A 41 18.51 -11.38 12.85
C PHE A 41 18.72 -12.25 11.60
N GLY A 42 17.69 -12.44 10.77
CA GLY A 42 17.83 -13.15 9.50
C GLY A 42 18.52 -12.31 8.42
N ASP A 43 19.29 -12.97 7.55
CA ASP A 43 20.09 -12.29 6.52
C ASP A 43 19.22 -11.52 5.50
N ASN A 44 18.04 -12.05 5.17
CA ASN A 44 17.22 -11.57 4.05
C ASN A 44 15.99 -10.74 4.49
N VAL A 45 16.15 -9.89 5.50
CA VAL A 45 15.02 -9.17 6.13
C VAL A 45 14.99 -7.67 5.82
N THR A 46 16.09 -7.13 5.27
CA THR A 46 16.24 -5.70 4.96
C THR A 46 15.14 -5.16 4.05
N HIS A 47 14.78 -5.90 3.00
CA HIS A 47 13.74 -5.46 2.06
C HIS A 47 12.33 -5.46 2.68
N THR A 48 12.00 -6.47 3.49
CA THR A 48 10.73 -6.56 4.20
C THR A 48 10.58 -5.44 5.24
N ARG A 49 11.67 -5.12 5.96
CA ARG A 49 11.71 -3.98 6.89
C ARG A 49 11.54 -2.64 6.18
N ASN A 50 12.20 -2.44 5.05
CA ASN A 50 12.03 -1.24 4.24
C ASN A 50 10.58 -1.11 3.73
N PHE A 51 9.99 -2.22 3.28
CA PHE A 51 8.59 -2.26 2.88
C PHE A 51 7.64 -1.87 4.03
N LEU A 52 7.82 -2.45 5.22
CA LEU A 52 7.06 -2.12 6.42
C LEU A 52 7.14 -0.64 6.75
N HIS A 53 8.34 -0.07 6.64
CA HIS A 53 8.57 1.35 6.87
C HIS A 53 7.79 2.24 5.88
N TYR A 54 7.70 1.85 4.61
CA TYR A 54 6.91 2.60 3.63
C TYR A 54 5.41 2.50 3.88
N ILE A 55 4.89 1.29 4.13
CA ILE A 55 3.45 1.06 4.37
C ILE A 55 2.96 1.73 5.66
N SER A 56 3.79 1.80 6.71
CA SER A 56 3.45 2.52 7.94
C SER A 56 3.39 4.04 7.80
N SER A 57 3.69 4.59 6.62
CA SER A 57 3.59 6.03 6.40
C SER A 57 2.14 6.51 6.53
N PRO A 58 1.91 7.70 7.13
CA PRO A 58 0.57 8.19 7.40
C PRO A 58 -0.25 8.40 6.13
N LYS A 59 0.40 8.75 5.01
CA LYS A 59 -0.27 8.94 3.71
C LYS A 59 -0.95 7.66 3.22
N ILE A 60 -0.33 6.51 3.46
CA ILE A 60 -0.88 5.21 3.05
C ILE A 60 -1.95 4.77 4.04
N ALA A 61 -1.72 4.97 5.35
CA ALA A 61 -2.74 4.70 6.37
C ALA A 61 -4.05 5.47 6.14
N LEU A 62 -3.96 6.72 5.65
CA LEU A 62 -5.14 7.53 5.28
C LEU A 62 -5.98 6.94 4.14
N THR A 63 -5.41 6.07 3.28
CA THR A 63 -6.19 5.45 2.19
C THR A 63 -7.26 4.50 2.72
N ASN A 64 -7.02 3.85 3.86
CA ASN A 64 -7.98 3.04 4.58
C ASN A 64 -7.66 3.06 6.09
N PRO A 65 -8.30 3.93 6.88
CA PRO A 65 -8.05 4.02 8.32
C PRO A 65 -8.52 2.78 9.09
N ASN A 66 -9.41 1.96 8.51
CA ASN A 66 -9.89 0.73 9.12
C ASN A 66 -8.91 -0.45 8.89
N CYS A 67 -7.89 -0.28 8.05
CA CYS A 67 -6.89 -1.32 7.81
C CYS A 67 -5.94 -1.43 9.00
N ALA A 68 -5.93 -2.58 9.67
CA ALA A 68 -5.01 -2.83 10.77
C ALA A 68 -3.64 -3.30 10.25
N LEU A 69 -2.58 -2.57 10.58
CA LEU A 69 -1.20 -2.96 10.32
C LEU A 69 -0.62 -3.59 11.58
N LYS A 70 -0.25 -4.88 11.50
CA LYS A 70 0.36 -5.64 12.60
C LYS A 70 1.75 -6.10 12.20
N THR A 71 2.71 -5.94 13.11
CA THR A 71 4.08 -6.43 12.97
C THR A 71 4.31 -7.57 13.94
N GLU A 72 4.80 -8.70 13.43
CA GLU A 72 5.12 -9.90 14.22
C GLU A 72 6.62 -10.15 14.12
N ILE A 73 7.33 -9.87 15.21
CA ILE A 73 8.77 -10.03 15.31
C ILE A 73 9.01 -11.40 15.95
N VAL A 74 9.78 -12.25 15.27
CA VAL A 74 10.06 -13.63 15.69
C VAL A 74 11.57 -13.86 15.69
N CYS A 75 12.07 -14.92 16.33
CA CYS A 75 13.50 -15.25 16.42
C CYS A 75 13.79 -16.71 16.06
N ASP A 76 13.03 -17.27 15.10
CA ASP A 76 13.05 -18.68 14.74
C ASP A 76 13.82 -18.94 13.43
N ARG A 77 14.57 -17.95 12.91
CA ARG A 77 15.19 -17.94 11.57
C ARG A 77 14.20 -18.23 10.43
N SER A 78 12.91 -18.01 10.67
CA SER A 78 11.85 -18.24 9.70
C SER A 78 11.91 -17.20 8.57
N GLU A 79 11.55 -17.60 7.36
CA GLU A 79 11.44 -16.69 6.22
C GLU A 79 10.45 -15.54 6.51
N PRO A 80 10.77 -14.30 6.08
CA PRO A 80 9.88 -13.17 6.27
C PRO A 80 8.64 -13.27 5.37
N THR A 81 7.47 -13.03 5.94
CA THR A 81 6.18 -13.11 5.24
C THR A 81 5.35 -11.84 5.40
N VAL A 82 4.62 -11.48 4.35
CA VAL A 82 3.64 -10.40 4.34
C VAL A 82 2.29 -11.01 4.01
N ASP A 83 1.42 -11.03 5.01
CA ASP A 83 0.08 -11.58 4.93
C ASP A 83 -0.95 -10.45 4.85
N VAL A 84 -1.77 -10.45 3.81
CA VAL A 84 -2.86 -9.49 3.63
C VAL A 84 -4.19 -10.22 3.68
N LEU A 85 -5.02 -9.82 4.64
CA LEU A 85 -6.39 -10.27 4.80
C LEU A 85 -7.31 -9.26 4.12
N LEU A 86 -8.11 -9.72 3.15
CA LEU A 86 -8.99 -8.88 2.36
C LEU A 86 -10.25 -8.48 3.14
N ALA A 87 -10.83 -7.33 2.78
CA ALA A 87 -12.09 -6.88 3.34
C ALA A 87 -13.24 -7.78 2.86
N PRO A 88 -14.26 -8.03 3.70
CA PRO A 88 -15.36 -8.94 3.39
C PRO A 88 -16.13 -8.54 2.11
N SER A 89 -16.26 -7.24 1.85
CA SER A 89 -16.88 -6.72 0.63
C SER A 89 -16.15 -7.12 -0.66
N VAL A 90 -14.85 -7.35 -0.58
CA VAL A 90 -14.00 -7.74 -1.71
C VAL A 90 -13.85 -9.26 -1.81
N THR A 91 -13.92 -9.97 -0.67
CA THR A 91 -13.88 -11.44 -0.67
C THR A 91 -15.05 -12.06 -1.41
N GLU A 92 -16.23 -11.42 -1.38
CA GLU A 92 -17.39 -11.89 -2.15
C GLU A 92 -17.17 -11.76 -3.66
N ALA A 93 -16.52 -10.69 -4.11
CA ALA A 93 -16.24 -10.44 -5.52
C ALA A 93 -15.12 -11.34 -6.07
N SER A 94 -14.12 -11.69 -5.25
CA SER A 94 -12.89 -12.37 -5.71
C SER A 94 -12.68 -13.78 -5.17
N LYS A 95 -13.54 -14.28 -4.25
CA LYS A 95 -13.45 -15.61 -3.59
C LYS A 95 -12.14 -15.90 -2.83
N ILE A 96 -11.21 -14.96 -2.78
CA ILE A 96 -9.90 -15.07 -2.11
C ILE A 96 -9.97 -14.30 -0.81
N ASN A 97 -9.65 -14.98 0.31
CA ASN A 97 -9.74 -14.38 1.65
C ASN A 97 -8.39 -13.82 2.16
N LYS A 98 -7.28 -14.45 1.75
CA LYS A 98 -5.94 -14.13 2.23
C LYS A 98 -4.93 -14.21 1.09
N VAL A 99 -4.04 -13.23 1.00
CA VAL A 99 -2.87 -13.24 0.12
C VAL A 99 -1.63 -13.32 0.98
N THR A 100 -0.78 -14.31 0.76
CA THR A 100 0.47 -14.52 1.51
C THR A 100 1.66 -14.34 0.58
N LEU A 101 2.50 -13.35 0.85
CA LEU A 101 3.72 -13.08 0.11
C LEU A 101 4.93 -13.55 0.92
N LYS A 102 5.67 -14.53 0.39
CA LYS A 102 6.97 -14.92 0.94
C LYS A 102 8.04 -13.97 0.40
N THR A 103 8.70 -13.25 1.30
CA THR A 103 9.55 -12.11 0.93
C THR A 103 11.05 -12.38 1.01
N GLY A 104 11.46 -13.61 1.32
CA GLY A 104 12.88 -13.96 1.51
C GLY A 104 13.79 -13.63 0.32
N ASN A 105 13.30 -13.73 -0.91
CA ASN A 105 14.08 -13.43 -2.12
C ASN A 105 13.49 -12.27 -2.93
N LEU A 106 12.59 -11.48 -2.34
CA LEU A 106 11.93 -10.38 -3.03
C LEU A 106 12.52 -9.03 -2.62
N THR A 107 12.77 -8.18 -3.61
CA THR A 107 13.14 -6.79 -3.36
C THR A 107 11.94 -5.97 -2.89
N CYS A 108 12.20 -4.86 -2.21
CA CYS A 108 11.14 -3.95 -1.76
C CYS A 108 10.26 -3.43 -2.92
N LEU A 109 10.84 -3.27 -4.11
CA LEU A 109 10.14 -2.84 -5.31
C LEU A 109 9.13 -3.91 -5.75
N GLU A 110 9.57 -5.17 -5.83
CA GLU A 110 8.74 -6.29 -6.26
C GLU A 110 7.59 -6.54 -5.28
N ILE A 111 7.85 -6.48 -3.97
CA ILE A 111 6.81 -6.60 -2.94
C ILE A 111 5.71 -5.56 -3.18
N LEU A 112 6.08 -4.29 -3.44
CA LEU A 112 5.12 -3.22 -3.74
C LEU A 112 4.37 -3.45 -5.05
N GLN A 113 5.05 -3.96 -6.09
CA GLN A 113 4.40 -4.30 -7.35
C GLN A 113 3.39 -5.44 -7.19
N GLN A 114 3.73 -6.51 -6.47
CA GLN A 114 2.80 -7.61 -6.19
C GLN A 114 1.57 -7.09 -5.43
N ILE A 115 1.75 -6.22 -4.44
CA ILE A 115 0.65 -5.62 -3.70
C ILE A 115 -0.26 -4.79 -4.60
N ASN A 116 0.31 -3.96 -5.48
CA ASN A 116 -0.49 -3.17 -6.42
C ASN A 116 -1.27 -4.08 -7.39
N LYS A 117 -0.66 -5.17 -7.87
CA LYS A 117 -1.30 -6.14 -8.77
C LYS A 117 -2.44 -6.91 -8.10
N HIS A 118 -2.31 -7.27 -6.83
CA HIS A 118 -3.26 -8.17 -6.15
C HIS A 118 -4.24 -7.49 -5.19
N ILE A 119 -3.95 -6.28 -4.72
CA ILE A 119 -4.78 -5.59 -3.72
C ILE A 119 -5.39 -4.32 -4.33
N SER A 120 -4.59 -3.51 -5.01
CA SER A 120 -5.09 -2.25 -5.58
C SER A 120 -6.01 -2.46 -6.79
N SER A 121 -5.86 -3.56 -7.52
CA SER A 121 -6.79 -3.98 -8.59
C SER A 121 -8.17 -4.38 -8.06
N LEU A 122 -8.26 -4.80 -6.80
CA LEU A 122 -9.50 -5.21 -6.15
C LEU A 122 -10.14 -4.06 -5.35
N ALA A 123 -9.53 -2.86 -5.35
CA ALA A 123 -10.11 -1.71 -4.68
C ALA A 123 -11.43 -1.33 -5.40
N PRO A 124 -12.54 -1.17 -4.67
CA PRO A 124 -13.80 -0.75 -5.28
C PRO A 124 -13.59 0.62 -5.93
N VAL A 125 -13.99 0.74 -7.20
CA VAL A 125 -13.96 2.00 -7.95
C VAL A 125 -14.86 2.97 -7.20
N GLU A 126 -14.27 4.02 -6.65
CA GLU A 126 -15.05 5.08 -6.01
C GLU A 126 -15.96 5.70 -7.06
N GLN A 127 -17.27 5.50 -6.89
CA GLN A 127 -18.24 6.35 -7.54
C GLN A 127 -17.93 7.78 -7.07
N PRO A 128 -17.69 8.74 -7.98
CA PRO A 128 -17.33 10.09 -7.60
C PRO A 128 -18.42 10.61 -6.68
N ALA A 129 -18.04 10.99 -5.46
CA ALA A 129 -18.93 11.65 -4.53
C ALA A 129 -19.62 12.79 -5.29
N ALA A 130 -20.94 12.70 -5.39
CA ALA A 130 -21.75 13.68 -6.11
C ALA A 130 -21.29 15.07 -5.69
N THR A 131 -20.84 15.87 -6.66
CA THR A 131 -20.48 17.26 -6.46
C THR A 131 -21.68 17.99 -5.88
N ILE A 132 -21.68 18.22 -4.58
CA ILE A 132 -22.69 19.04 -3.91
C ILE A 132 -22.44 20.47 -4.42
N GLN A 133 -23.22 20.88 -5.43
CA GLN A 133 -23.20 22.24 -5.96
C GLN A 133 -23.51 23.22 -4.82
N THR A 134 -22.52 24.00 -4.39
CA THR A 134 -22.74 25.12 -3.48
C THR A 134 -23.61 26.18 -4.15
N LYS A 135 -24.56 26.77 -3.39
CA LYS A 135 -25.54 27.78 -3.86
C LYS A 135 -24.91 28.97 -4.62
N THR A 136 -23.63 29.22 -4.43
CA THR A 136 -22.82 30.26 -5.10
C THR A 136 -22.63 30.02 -6.60
N GLU A 137 -22.58 28.77 -7.07
CA GLU A 137 -22.38 28.47 -8.51
C GLU A 137 -23.64 28.68 -9.35
N LYS A 138 -24.84 28.42 -8.79
CA LYS A 138 -26.13 28.66 -9.47
C LYS A 138 -26.39 30.14 -9.75
N LYS A 139 -25.75 31.06 -9.01
CA LYS A 139 -25.92 32.51 -9.18
C LYS A 139 -25.12 33.08 -10.37
N LYS A 140 -24.06 32.40 -10.82
CA LYS A 140 -23.27 32.81 -12.01
C LYS A 140 -23.95 32.44 -13.33
N ILE A 141 -24.79 31.40 -13.35
CA ILE A 141 -25.49 30.94 -14.57
C ILE A 141 -26.66 31.87 -14.95
N LYS A 142 -27.26 32.59 -14.00
CA LYS A 142 -28.36 33.55 -14.27
C LYS A 142 -27.92 34.94 -14.77
N LYS A 143 -26.62 35.17 -14.99
CA LYS A 143 -26.07 36.46 -15.44
C LYS A 143 -25.40 36.39 -16.84
N LYS A 144 -25.61 35.29 -17.58
CA LYS A 144 -25.32 35.21 -19.00
C LYS A 144 -26.61 35.17 -19.78
#